data_AF-G8NSG8-F1
#
_entry.id   AF-G8NSG8-F1
#
_cell.length_a   1.000
_cell.length_b   1.000
_cell.length_c   1.000
_cell.angle_alpha   90.00
_cell.angle_beta   90.00
_cell.angle_gamma   90.00
#
_symmetry.space_group_name_H-M   'P 1'
#
loop_
_entity.id
_entity.type
_entity.pdbx_description
1 polymer ?
#
loop_
_entity_poly.entity_id
_entity_poly.type
_entity_poly.pdbx_seq_one_letter_code
_entity_poly.pdbx_strand_id
1 'polypeptide(L)'
;MHSYNASRRTRPDFVLLSAKIFVGLVLLGPVLLGYAVSQMPTRRVPTLPVAIRATGGKITFPSTLIPAVPSSLRIVRLTLQAPPDTFLRSSLVKVGAKTEDIQPLAHSALPELKAAPETAVGLVQEDHLIASWDTQTGESQILPQLDKLPTVIYAGAKDEHLTQASTLARQIFASSEILPRDVTQYTLGVPRPIVGSTAQLASSGGKPTVSAVKLYLTYVAVSRTVSGYKVYGTGSHAAVAIGTDGNVYGLVNRWKAGSFAAAVAERRSKAQIQAALLETLNPLTSNSNVEVISVEIAYYDGNLDSMTPVYRVVSRLHPLPSAGADAQLLQTTDYVATYMSYGDGQLPAELVPGSGPAPSAAPANRSALRQAVIPAGDPTVGRYVVRDAQSGFVSEANGFWSGLQSSHNASQFTNSQYYWAEPFVYTTDEQSFVNNVNVALTEAHGSPWEFTTESNCCDVVHINNIPATEGYGAANHGKLDYWIIHSCDVVPSAEDNAEWWTPWFKVFQGLHAVMGSRTEMLFDNGAINQPFGQNIGNGASVVSAWFNASLSYYPASEQPPLDRPSAITVCGHEPDTVFNTSALPAASCLTNYWQPN
;
A
#
# COMPACT_ATOMS: atom_id res chain seq x y z
N MET A 1 9.07 -41.70 23.76
CA MET A 1 9.80 -42.98 23.76
C MET A 1 9.28 -43.84 22.61
N HIS A 2 9.94 -43.79 21.47
CA HIS A 2 10.27 -44.90 20.58
C HIS A 2 10.94 -44.34 19.31
N SER A 3 11.99 -45.03 18.88
CA SER A 3 13.07 -44.58 18.01
C SER A 3 13.08 -45.34 16.67
N TYR A 4 13.98 -44.88 15.79
CA TYR A 4 14.41 -45.42 14.48
C TYR A 4 13.45 -45.14 13.31
N ASN A 5 13.90 -44.72 12.12
CA ASN A 5 15.16 -45.03 11.46
C ASN A 5 15.56 -43.96 10.43
N ALA A 6 16.87 -43.73 10.30
CA ALA A 6 17.48 -42.84 9.32
C ALA A 6 17.81 -43.60 8.04
N SER A 7 17.65 -42.98 6.87
CA SER A 7 18.31 -43.42 5.64
C SER A 7 18.83 -42.24 4.83
N ARG A 8 20.17 -42.18 4.74
CA ARG A 8 20.98 -41.34 3.86
C ARG A 8 20.62 -41.58 2.40
N ARG A 9 20.53 -40.50 1.60
CA ARG A 9 20.73 -40.59 0.15
C ARG A 9 21.84 -39.62 -0.29
N THR A 10 22.72 -40.21 -1.07
CA THR A 10 23.98 -39.73 -1.63
C THR A 10 23.76 -38.77 -2.79
N ARG A 11 24.63 -37.76 -2.89
CA ARG A 11 24.80 -36.88 -4.06
C ARG A 11 25.52 -37.62 -5.20
N PRO A 12 25.26 -37.31 -6.48
CA PRO A 12 26.17 -37.65 -7.55
C PRO A 12 27.09 -36.46 -7.91
N ASP A 13 28.36 -36.78 -8.07
CA ASP A 13 29.42 -35.91 -8.58
C ASP A 13 29.24 -35.68 -10.09
N PHE A 14 29.37 -34.43 -10.54
CA PHE A 14 29.47 -34.08 -11.97
C PHE A 14 30.93 -34.03 -12.40
N VAL A 15 31.22 -34.82 -13.44
CA VAL A 15 32.50 -34.99 -14.11
C VAL A 15 32.79 -33.80 -15.04
N LEU A 16 33.95 -33.17 -14.83
CA LEU A 16 34.59 -32.24 -15.77
C LEU A 16 35.09 -33.00 -17.00
N LEU A 17 34.63 -32.62 -18.19
CA LEU A 17 35.27 -32.98 -19.46
C LEU A 17 35.87 -31.74 -20.12
N SER A 18 37.19 -31.74 -20.17
CA SER A 18 38.03 -30.81 -20.91
C SER A 18 38.25 -31.34 -22.33
N ALA A 19 38.10 -30.48 -23.34
CA ALA A 19 38.53 -30.75 -24.70
C ALA A 19 39.33 -29.55 -25.24
N LYS A 20 40.61 -29.81 -25.53
CA LYS A 20 41.54 -28.94 -26.26
C LYS A 20 41.63 -29.45 -27.70
N ILE A 21 41.54 -28.58 -28.73
CA ILE A 21 42.15 -28.83 -30.05
C ILE A 21 42.64 -27.50 -30.69
N PHE A 22 43.95 -27.50 -31.00
CA PHE A 22 44.78 -26.85 -32.06
C PHE A 22 44.33 -25.54 -32.76
N VAL A 23 45.11 -24.45 -32.69
CA VAL A 23 46.27 -24.02 -33.53
C VAL A 23 45.91 -23.69 -34.98
N GLY A 24 46.10 -22.42 -35.34
CA GLY A 24 46.12 -21.92 -36.72
C GLY A 24 46.65 -20.48 -36.77
N LEU A 25 47.95 -20.34 -37.02
CA LEU A 25 48.73 -19.11 -37.07
C LEU A 25 48.76 -18.61 -38.52
N VAL A 26 48.32 -17.37 -38.81
CA VAL A 26 48.65 -16.65 -40.05
C VAL A 26 49.03 -15.20 -39.73
N LEU A 27 50.31 -14.91 -39.99
CA LEU A 27 50.93 -13.59 -40.02
C LEU A 27 50.50 -12.82 -41.28
N LEU A 28 50.04 -11.58 -41.12
CA LEU A 28 50.18 -10.52 -42.12
C LEU A 28 50.30 -9.16 -41.40
N GLY A 29 51.37 -8.43 -41.73
CA GLY A 29 51.76 -7.15 -41.15
C GLY A 29 50.99 -5.92 -41.69
N PRO A 30 51.44 -4.70 -41.33
CA PRO A 30 50.57 -3.57 -41.03
C PRO A 30 50.31 -2.65 -42.23
N VAL A 31 49.10 -2.09 -42.30
CA VAL A 31 48.80 -0.89 -43.09
C VAL A 31 48.46 0.24 -42.11
N LEU A 32 49.36 1.22 -42.05
CA LEU A 32 49.19 2.50 -41.38
C LEU A 32 48.14 3.34 -42.12
N LEU A 33 46.97 3.56 -41.50
CA LEU A 33 46.09 4.68 -41.81
C LEU A 33 46.07 5.63 -40.62
N GLY A 34 46.67 6.81 -40.81
CA GLY A 34 46.60 7.92 -39.86
C GLY A 34 45.20 8.50 -39.83
N TYR A 35 44.49 8.34 -38.72
CA TYR A 35 43.33 9.16 -38.38
C TYR A 35 43.78 10.31 -37.49
N ALA A 36 43.60 11.53 -38.00
CA ALA A 36 43.72 12.75 -37.22
C ALA A 36 42.62 12.78 -36.15
N VAL A 37 43.01 12.65 -34.88
CA VAL A 37 42.13 12.90 -33.74
C VAL A 37 42.01 14.42 -33.58
N SER A 38 40.89 14.98 -34.05
CA SER A 38 40.47 16.32 -33.66
C SER A 38 40.16 16.31 -32.16
N GLN A 39 40.99 17.01 -31.38
CA GLN A 39 40.68 17.30 -29.98
C GLN A 39 39.47 18.25 -29.95
N MET A 40 38.29 17.71 -29.62
CA MET A 40 37.17 18.56 -29.25
C MET A 40 37.51 19.27 -27.93
N PRO A 41 37.30 20.59 -27.82
CA PRO A 41 37.53 21.31 -26.58
C PRO A 41 36.60 20.74 -25.50
N THR A 42 37.19 20.32 -24.39
CA THR A 42 36.47 19.91 -23.19
C THR A 42 35.59 21.07 -22.73
N ARG A 43 34.28 20.92 -22.94
CA ARG A 43 33.26 21.84 -22.41
C ARG A 43 33.40 21.79 -20.88
N ARG A 44 34.00 22.83 -20.30
CA ARG A 44 34.01 23.05 -18.85
C ARG A 44 32.55 23.14 -18.41
N VAL A 45 32.03 22.06 -17.86
CA VAL A 45 30.79 22.08 -17.09
C VAL A 45 31.08 23.02 -15.91
N PRO A 46 30.31 24.11 -15.73
CA PRO A 46 30.45 24.91 -14.52
C PRO A 46 30.17 23.98 -13.34
N THR A 47 31.18 23.76 -12.49
CA THR A 47 30.96 23.17 -11.18
C THR A 47 30.04 24.13 -10.43
N LEU A 48 28.75 23.80 -10.39
CA LEU A 48 27.81 24.46 -9.49
C LEU A 48 28.38 24.35 -8.07
N PRO A 49 28.32 25.43 -7.28
CA PRO A 49 28.76 25.39 -5.89
C PRO A 49 28.03 24.24 -5.19
N VAL A 50 28.77 23.33 -4.57
CA VAL A 50 28.23 22.32 -3.67
C VAL A 50 27.51 23.09 -2.56
N ALA A 51 26.19 23.15 -2.65
CA ALA A 51 25.38 23.76 -1.62
C ALA A 51 25.57 22.93 -0.35
N ILE A 52 26.15 23.55 0.67
CA ILE A 52 26.26 22.97 2.00
C ILE A 52 24.82 22.80 2.50
N ARG A 53 24.30 21.56 2.49
CA ARG A 53 23.02 21.24 3.14
C ARG A 53 23.13 21.70 4.59
N ALA A 54 22.17 22.49 5.08
CA ALA A 54 22.10 22.84 6.49
C ALA A 54 22.02 21.52 7.29
N THR A 55 23.01 21.27 8.14
CA THR A 55 23.12 19.99 8.86
C THR A 55 22.06 19.91 9.95
N GLY A 56 21.08 19.02 9.76
CA GLY A 56 20.09 18.60 10.75
C GLY A 56 18.92 19.57 10.94
N GLY A 57 17.71 19.09 10.72
CA GLY A 57 16.48 19.77 11.11
C GLY A 57 16.30 19.79 12.63
N LYS A 58 15.34 20.59 13.08
CA LYS A 58 15.02 20.73 14.50
C LYS A 58 13.82 19.88 14.88
N ILE A 59 13.82 19.35 16.10
CA ILE A 59 12.63 18.72 16.69
C ILE A 59 11.94 19.73 17.61
N THR A 60 10.69 20.05 17.29
CA THR A 60 9.78 20.80 18.17
C THR A 60 8.94 19.79 18.94
N PHE A 61 9.27 19.57 20.21
CA PHE A 61 8.59 18.61 21.07
C PHE A 61 8.31 19.19 22.46
N PRO A 62 7.15 19.83 22.66
CA PRO A 62 6.72 20.30 23.97
C PRO A 62 6.55 19.13 24.96
N SER A 63 7.17 19.24 26.15
CA SER A 63 7.05 18.22 27.21
C SER A 63 5.60 18.06 27.72
N THR A 64 4.77 19.07 27.49
CA THR A 64 3.33 19.05 27.81
C THR A 64 2.55 18.01 27.00
N LEU A 65 3.08 17.54 25.87
CA LEU A 65 2.47 16.47 25.09
C LEU A 65 2.67 15.09 25.71
N ILE A 66 3.62 14.90 26.64
CA ILE A 66 3.81 13.62 27.32
C ILE A 66 2.59 13.35 28.22
N PRO A 67 1.81 12.27 27.96
CA PRO A 67 0.57 12.02 28.66
C PRO A 67 0.78 11.73 30.15
N ALA A 68 -0.30 11.68 30.92
CA ALA A 68 -0.24 11.07 32.24
C ALA A 68 0.09 9.57 32.08
N VAL A 69 1.10 9.11 32.82
CA VAL A 69 1.68 7.79 32.65
C VAL A 69 1.20 6.89 33.79
N PRO A 70 0.42 5.82 33.51
CA PRO A 70 0.07 4.82 34.49
C PRO A 70 1.33 4.15 35.05
N SER A 71 1.30 3.68 36.30
CA SER A 71 2.44 2.92 36.83
C SER A 71 2.60 1.55 36.17
N SER A 72 1.51 0.98 35.65
CA SER A 72 1.52 -0.28 34.91
C SER A 72 0.36 -0.40 33.93
N LEU A 73 0.58 -1.15 32.86
CA LEU A 73 -0.42 -1.57 31.88
C LEU A 73 -0.37 -3.08 31.69
N ARG A 74 -1.45 -3.69 31.20
CA ARG A 74 -1.55 -5.14 31.01
C ARG A 74 -1.29 -5.50 29.57
N ILE A 75 -0.43 -6.47 29.30
CA ILE A 75 -0.37 -7.12 27.98
C ILE A 75 -1.68 -7.88 27.78
N VAL A 76 -2.23 -7.81 26.58
CA VAL A 76 -3.42 -8.58 26.20
C VAL A 76 -2.95 -9.77 25.38
N ARG A 77 -3.20 -10.99 25.84
CA ARG A 77 -3.03 -12.20 25.05
C ARG A 77 -4.21 -12.34 24.09
N LEU A 78 -3.92 -12.56 22.82
CA LEU A 78 -4.88 -12.77 21.76
C LEU A 78 -5.12 -14.25 21.51
N THR A 79 -6.37 -14.63 21.29
CA THR A 79 -6.78 -15.99 20.94
C THR A 79 -7.58 -15.95 19.65
N LEU A 80 -7.19 -16.80 18.69
CA LEU A 80 -7.90 -16.98 17.43
C LEU A 80 -9.36 -17.34 17.71
N GLN A 81 -10.26 -16.91 16.82
CA GLN A 81 -11.68 -17.19 16.90
C GLN A 81 -12.13 -17.92 15.64
N ALA A 82 -13.26 -18.61 15.70
CA ALA A 82 -13.89 -19.09 14.47
C ALA A 82 -14.37 -17.89 13.65
N PRO A 83 -14.34 -17.96 12.31
CA PRO A 83 -14.90 -16.91 11.47
C PRO A 83 -16.43 -16.85 11.62
N PRO A 84 -17.06 -15.69 11.37
CA PRO A 84 -18.51 -15.53 11.43
C PRO A 84 -19.20 -16.14 10.20
N ASP A 85 -19.05 -17.45 10.00
CA ASP A 85 -19.46 -18.19 8.79
C ASP A 85 -20.96 -18.04 8.48
N THR A 86 -21.82 -18.01 9.50
CA THR A 86 -23.27 -17.86 9.28
C THR A 86 -23.56 -16.46 8.74
N PHE A 87 -22.98 -15.43 9.35
CA PHE A 87 -23.10 -14.06 8.87
C PHE A 87 -22.56 -13.90 7.45
N LEU A 88 -21.35 -14.40 7.18
CA LEU A 88 -20.69 -14.33 5.87
C LEU A 88 -21.55 -14.95 4.76
N ARG A 89 -21.98 -16.21 4.92
CA ARG A 89 -22.82 -16.90 3.94
C ARG A 89 -24.15 -16.18 3.72
N SER A 90 -24.80 -15.75 4.80
CA SER A 90 -26.09 -15.05 4.69
C SER A 90 -25.97 -13.70 3.97
N SER A 91 -24.85 -12.99 4.15
CA SER A 91 -24.58 -11.73 3.47
C SER A 91 -24.36 -11.94 1.98
N LEU A 92 -23.53 -12.94 1.62
CA LEU A 92 -23.26 -13.30 0.23
C LEU A 92 -24.52 -13.76 -0.52
N VAL A 93 -25.36 -14.59 0.12
CA VAL A 93 -26.62 -15.04 -0.49
C VAL A 93 -27.58 -13.89 -0.77
N LYS A 94 -27.65 -12.89 0.12
CA LYS A 94 -28.50 -11.70 -0.09
C LYS A 94 -28.09 -10.87 -1.30
N VAL A 95 -26.81 -10.88 -1.66
CA VAL A 95 -26.27 -10.19 -2.84
C VAL A 95 -26.18 -11.12 -4.06
N GLY A 96 -26.82 -12.30 -4.00
CA GLY A 96 -27.01 -13.18 -5.17
C GLY A 96 -26.02 -14.33 -5.29
N ALA A 97 -25.12 -14.55 -4.33
CA ALA A 97 -24.26 -15.73 -4.33
C ALA A 97 -25.06 -17.01 -4.05
N LYS A 98 -24.65 -18.13 -4.64
CA LYS A 98 -25.19 -19.44 -4.31
C LYS A 98 -24.34 -20.10 -3.23
N THR A 99 -24.97 -20.85 -2.33
CA THR A 99 -24.25 -21.45 -1.19
C THR A 99 -23.27 -22.52 -1.64
N GLU A 100 -23.62 -23.24 -2.71
CA GLU A 100 -22.79 -24.27 -3.33
C GLU A 100 -21.53 -23.73 -4.01
N ASP A 101 -21.49 -22.43 -4.35
CA ASP A 101 -20.30 -21.79 -4.91
C ASP A 101 -19.26 -21.43 -3.82
N ILE A 102 -19.66 -21.49 -2.55
CA ILE A 102 -18.80 -21.22 -1.39
C ILE A 102 -18.10 -22.52 -0.98
N GLN A 103 -16.79 -22.59 -1.21
CA GLN A 103 -15.98 -23.81 -1.08
C GLN A 103 -14.56 -23.49 -0.59
N PRO A 104 -13.76 -24.50 -0.20
CA PRO A 104 -12.33 -24.31 -0.01
C PRO A 104 -11.69 -23.67 -1.26
N LEU A 105 -10.87 -22.64 -1.07
CA LEU A 105 -10.27 -21.89 -2.18
C LEU A 105 -9.34 -22.76 -3.04
N ALA A 106 -8.73 -23.80 -2.46
CA ALA A 106 -7.97 -24.82 -3.17
C ALA A 106 -8.79 -25.53 -4.27
N HIS A 107 -10.13 -25.55 -4.14
CA HIS A 107 -11.04 -26.21 -5.08
C HIS A 107 -11.54 -25.26 -6.16
N SER A 108 -11.22 -23.96 -6.07
CA SER A 108 -11.54 -22.94 -7.09
C SER A 108 -11.02 -23.31 -8.48
N ALA A 109 -11.69 -22.83 -9.52
CA ALA A 109 -11.22 -22.96 -10.90
C ALA A 109 -10.00 -22.07 -11.19
N LEU A 110 -9.76 -21.04 -10.39
CA LEU A 110 -8.62 -20.14 -10.52
C LEU A 110 -7.30 -20.86 -10.23
N PRO A 111 -6.38 -20.95 -11.20
CA PRO A 111 -5.09 -21.63 -11.01
C PRO A 111 -4.27 -21.10 -9.85
N GLU A 112 -4.32 -19.80 -9.60
CA GLU A 112 -3.60 -19.10 -8.54
C GLU A 112 -4.01 -19.62 -7.16
N LEU A 113 -5.31 -19.77 -6.90
CA LEU A 113 -5.83 -20.19 -5.60
C LEU A 113 -5.61 -21.67 -5.27
N LYS A 114 -5.03 -22.47 -6.16
CA LYS A 114 -4.76 -23.90 -5.92
C LYS A 114 -3.79 -24.14 -4.77
N ALA A 115 -2.96 -23.17 -4.43
CA ALA A 115 -2.03 -23.25 -3.31
C ALA A 115 -2.65 -22.84 -1.96
N ALA A 116 -3.89 -22.33 -1.95
CA ALA A 116 -4.59 -21.99 -0.72
C ALA A 116 -4.77 -23.23 0.19
N PRO A 117 -4.70 -23.08 1.52
CA PRO A 117 -4.97 -24.19 2.43
C PRO A 117 -6.46 -24.57 2.37
N GLU A 118 -6.77 -25.83 2.67
CA GLU A 118 -8.16 -26.34 2.78
C GLU A 118 -9.00 -25.58 3.83
N THR A 119 -8.34 -24.86 4.73
CA THR A 119 -8.98 -24.05 5.77
C THR A 119 -9.42 -22.68 5.30
N ALA A 120 -8.85 -22.20 4.19
CA ALA A 120 -9.30 -20.99 3.52
C ALA A 120 -10.51 -21.32 2.65
N VAL A 121 -11.68 -20.89 3.11
CA VAL A 121 -12.96 -21.03 2.42
C VAL A 121 -13.30 -19.70 1.79
N GLY A 122 -13.98 -19.68 0.65
CA GLY A 122 -14.41 -18.44 0.05
C GLY A 122 -15.33 -18.60 -1.14
N LEU A 123 -15.59 -17.45 -1.76
CA LEU A 123 -16.37 -17.33 -2.98
C LEU A 123 -15.50 -16.68 -4.05
N VAL A 124 -15.40 -17.36 -5.17
CA VAL A 124 -14.81 -16.84 -6.40
C VAL A 124 -15.92 -16.72 -7.42
N GLN A 125 -16.03 -15.57 -8.08
CA GLN A 125 -16.96 -15.35 -9.16
C GLN A 125 -16.20 -14.82 -10.37
N GLU A 126 -16.60 -15.28 -11.56
CA GLU A 126 -15.91 -14.97 -12.82
C GLU A 126 -14.43 -15.39 -12.72
N ASP A 127 -13.54 -14.43 -12.48
CA ASP A 127 -12.09 -14.60 -12.43
C ASP A 127 -11.44 -13.99 -11.18
N HIS A 128 -12.20 -13.66 -10.13
CA HIS A 128 -11.65 -12.99 -8.96
C HIS A 128 -12.29 -13.40 -7.62
N LEU A 129 -11.57 -13.15 -6.54
CA LEU A 129 -12.00 -13.44 -5.18
C LEU A 129 -13.03 -12.40 -4.70
N ILE A 130 -14.21 -12.86 -4.30
CA ILE A 130 -15.28 -12.01 -3.74
C ILE A 130 -15.28 -12.03 -2.22
N ALA A 131 -14.99 -13.18 -1.61
CA ALA A 131 -14.94 -13.32 -0.17
C ALA A 131 -14.01 -14.46 0.22
N SER A 132 -13.37 -14.33 1.37
CA SER A 132 -12.59 -15.41 1.97
C SER A 132 -12.66 -15.37 3.49
N TRP A 133 -12.54 -16.53 4.11
CA TRP A 133 -12.31 -16.67 5.53
C TRP A 133 -11.51 -17.93 5.82
N ASP A 134 -10.63 -17.84 6.81
CA ASP A 134 -9.84 -18.97 7.26
C ASP A 134 -10.44 -19.56 8.55
N THR A 135 -10.72 -20.86 8.51
CA THR A 135 -11.38 -21.58 9.62
C THR A 135 -10.46 -21.84 10.81
N GLN A 136 -9.14 -21.65 10.68
CA GLN A 136 -8.18 -21.72 11.79
C GLN A 136 -7.90 -20.37 12.43
N THR A 137 -7.71 -19.31 11.62
CA THR A 137 -7.36 -17.98 12.13
C THR A 137 -8.58 -17.15 12.50
N GLY A 138 -9.72 -17.38 11.85
CA GLY A 138 -10.94 -16.58 11.95
C GLY A 138 -10.93 -15.31 11.12
N GLU A 139 -9.81 -15.00 10.47
CA GLU A 139 -9.71 -13.85 9.58
C GLU A 139 -10.69 -14.02 8.43
N SER A 140 -11.46 -12.97 8.17
CA SER A 140 -12.53 -13.02 7.18
C SER A 140 -12.72 -11.69 6.48
N GLN A 141 -13.12 -11.76 5.22
CA GLN A 141 -13.41 -10.60 4.41
C GLN A 141 -14.44 -10.87 3.31
N ILE A 142 -15.18 -9.82 2.97
CA ILE A 142 -15.97 -9.70 1.75
C ILE A 142 -15.44 -8.46 1.03
N LEU A 143 -15.12 -8.61 -0.25
CA LEU A 143 -14.59 -7.55 -1.10
C LEU A 143 -15.75 -7.01 -1.95
N PRO A 144 -15.97 -5.69 -1.98
CA PRO A 144 -17.00 -5.12 -2.84
C PRO A 144 -16.67 -5.36 -4.32
N GLN A 145 -17.71 -5.41 -5.17
CA GLN A 145 -17.59 -5.40 -6.63
C GLN A 145 -18.20 -4.08 -7.10
N LEU A 146 -17.40 -2.99 -7.14
CA LEU A 146 -17.93 -1.62 -7.25
C LEU A 146 -18.74 -1.42 -8.53
N ASP A 147 -18.35 -2.07 -9.62
CA ASP A 147 -19.03 -2.04 -10.92
C ASP A 147 -20.45 -2.66 -10.91
N LYS A 148 -20.73 -3.56 -9.97
CA LYS A 148 -22.03 -4.26 -9.83
C LYS A 148 -22.94 -3.69 -8.76
N LEU A 149 -22.51 -2.65 -8.05
CA LEU A 149 -23.30 -2.08 -6.94
C LEU A 149 -24.48 -1.21 -7.41
N PRO A 150 -25.60 -1.23 -6.67
CA PRO A 150 -26.61 -0.20 -6.81
C PRO A 150 -26.03 1.16 -6.40
N THR A 151 -26.33 2.19 -7.20
CA THR A 151 -25.81 3.54 -7.00
C THR A 151 -26.91 4.58 -6.95
N VAL A 152 -26.69 5.64 -6.15
CA VAL A 152 -27.57 6.82 -6.08
C VAL A 152 -26.74 8.08 -6.30
N ILE A 153 -27.37 9.22 -6.64
CA ILE A 153 -26.65 10.51 -6.68
C ILE A 153 -26.24 10.87 -5.25
N TYR A 154 -24.95 11.15 -5.04
CA TYR A 154 -24.45 11.45 -3.70
C TYR A 154 -24.93 12.84 -3.23
N ALA A 155 -25.60 12.89 -2.09
CA ALA A 155 -26.13 14.12 -1.51
C ALA A 155 -25.17 14.84 -0.53
N GLY A 156 -23.90 14.42 -0.48
CA GLY A 156 -22.89 14.96 0.43
C GLY A 156 -23.00 14.40 1.85
N ALA A 157 -22.42 15.09 2.83
CA ALA A 157 -22.35 14.63 4.22
C ALA A 157 -23.71 14.41 4.93
N LYS A 158 -24.83 14.85 4.32
CA LYS A 158 -26.20 14.68 4.82
C LYS A 158 -26.96 13.55 4.13
N ASP A 159 -26.28 12.75 3.30
CA ASP A 159 -26.89 11.63 2.60
C ASP A 159 -27.44 10.60 3.61
N GLU A 160 -28.71 10.23 3.45
CA GLU A 160 -29.43 9.36 4.39
C GLU A 160 -28.82 7.95 4.47
N HIS A 161 -28.19 7.50 3.39
CA HIS A 161 -27.51 6.21 3.33
C HIS A 161 -26.34 6.13 4.31
N LEU A 162 -25.70 7.25 4.68
CA LEU A 162 -24.63 7.27 5.69
C LEU A 162 -25.17 6.95 7.10
N THR A 163 -26.37 7.46 7.40
CA THR A 163 -27.07 7.20 8.67
C THR A 163 -27.57 5.76 8.72
N GLN A 164 -28.12 5.27 7.61
CA GLN A 164 -28.50 3.87 7.46
C GLN A 164 -27.30 2.93 7.65
N ALA A 165 -26.17 3.21 7.01
CA ALA A 165 -24.94 2.44 7.16
C ALA A 165 -24.47 2.39 8.62
N SER A 166 -24.46 3.53 9.31
CA SER A 166 -24.14 3.60 10.75
C SER A 166 -25.05 2.71 11.61
N THR A 167 -26.34 2.72 11.30
CA THR A 167 -27.35 1.97 12.05
C THR A 167 -27.17 0.47 11.86
N LEU A 168 -26.99 0.03 10.61
CA LEU A 168 -26.77 -1.38 10.29
C LEU A 168 -25.42 -1.87 10.83
N ALA A 169 -24.35 -1.09 10.71
CA ALA A 169 -23.05 -1.43 11.28
C ALA A 169 -23.14 -1.65 12.80
N ARG A 170 -23.90 -0.80 13.52
CA ARG A 170 -24.15 -0.99 14.96
C ARG A 170 -24.86 -2.30 15.27
N GLN A 171 -25.82 -2.70 14.46
CA GLN A 171 -26.52 -3.97 14.64
C GLN A 171 -25.59 -5.16 14.37
N ILE A 172 -24.79 -5.08 13.30
CA ILE A 172 -23.85 -6.12 12.90
C ILE A 172 -22.78 -6.33 14.00
N PHE A 173 -22.12 -5.26 14.42
CA PHE A 173 -21.04 -5.34 15.42
C PHE A 173 -21.53 -5.60 16.86
N ALA A 174 -22.83 -5.53 17.12
CA ALA A 174 -23.40 -6.01 18.38
C ALA A 174 -23.36 -7.55 18.49
N SER A 175 -23.17 -8.27 17.38
CA SER A 175 -23.04 -9.73 17.38
C SER A 175 -21.70 -10.18 17.95
N SER A 176 -21.76 -11.09 18.93
CA SER A 176 -20.55 -11.75 19.47
C SER A 176 -19.91 -12.74 18.50
N GLU A 177 -20.58 -13.07 17.40
CA GLU A 177 -20.00 -13.86 16.30
C GLU A 177 -18.93 -13.07 15.55
N ILE A 178 -19.10 -11.75 15.43
CA ILE A 178 -18.17 -10.87 14.70
C ILE A 178 -17.14 -10.29 15.67
N LEU A 179 -17.60 -9.70 16.77
CA LEU A 179 -16.72 -9.13 17.79
C LEU A 179 -16.91 -9.89 19.12
N PRO A 180 -15.97 -10.76 19.51
CA PRO A 180 -16.09 -11.54 20.74
C PRO A 180 -16.16 -10.63 21.96
N ARG A 181 -16.90 -11.06 22.99
CA ARG A 181 -16.89 -10.40 24.30
C ARG A 181 -15.60 -10.75 25.02
N ASP A 182 -14.78 -9.75 25.29
CA ASP A 182 -13.46 -9.95 25.85
C ASP A 182 -13.03 -8.77 26.75
N VAL A 183 -11.74 -8.66 27.09
CA VAL A 183 -11.22 -7.57 27.96
C VAL A 183 -11.10 -6.21 27.28
N THR A 184 -11.48 -6.12 26.00
CA THR A 184 -11.37 -4.93 25.18
C THR A 184 -12.73 -4.28 24.97
N GLN A 185 -12.71 -3.04 24.50
CA GLN A 185 -13.90 -2.29 24.12
C GLN A 185 -13.76 -1.87 22.66
N TYR A 186 -14.87 -1.45 22.05
CA TYR A 186 -14.82 -0.92 20.71
C TYR A 186 -15.76 0.27 20.53
N THR A 187 -15.42 1.13 19.57
CA THR A 187 -16.26 2.24 19.11
C THR A 187 -16.44 2.14 17.60
N LEU A 188 -17.62 2.51 17.13
CA LEU A 188 -17.87 2.63 15.69
C LEU A 188 -17.28 3.92 15.17
N GLY A 189 -16.70 3.82 13.99
CA GLY A 189 -16.19 4.93 13.23
C GLY A 189 -17.26 5.81 12.61
N VAL A 190 -16.82 6.98 12.15
CA VAL A 190 -17.62 7.80 11.25
C VAL A 190 -17.80 7.05 9.92
N PRO A 191 -19.00 7.08 9.31
CA PRO A 191 -19.22 6.51 7.99
C PRO A 191 -18.32 7.13 6.93
N ARG A 192 -17.66 6.29 6.12
CA ARG A 192 -16.75 6.67 5.05
C ARG A 192 -17.35 6.21 3.70
N PRO A 193 -18.07 7.09 2.99
CA PRO A 193 -18.62 6.72 1.68
C PRO A 193 -17.52 6.52 0.64
N ILE A 194 -17.77 5.64 -0.31
CA ILE A 194 -17.10 5.60 -1.60
C ILE A 194 -18.05 6.18 -2.62
N VAL A 195 -17.58 7.20 -3.31
CA VAL A 195 -18.28 7.81 -4.43
C VAL A 195 -17.50 7.62 -5.72
N GLY A 196 -18.14 7.81 -6.86
CA GLY A 196 -17.46 7.75 -8.15
C GLY A 196 -18.09 8.61 -9.24
N SER A 197 -17.27 8.94 -10.23
CA SER A 197 -17.64 9.71 -11.43
C SER A 197 -16.85 9.20 -12.62
N THR A 198 -17.49 9.15 -13.78
CA THR A 198 -16.93 8.63 -15.03
C THR A 198 -16.72 9.76 -16.02
N ALA A 199 -15.54 9.82 -16.63
CA ALA A 199 -15.21 10.68 -17.76
C ALA A 199 -15.10 9.83 -19.04
N GLN A 200 -15.80 10.22 -20.10
CA GLN A 200 -15.80 9.54 -21.39
C GLN A 200 -15.40 10.50 -22.50
N LEU A 201 -14.34 10.18 -23.25
CA LEU A 201 -13.93 10.96 -24.42
C LEU A 201 -15.04 10.96 -25.49
N ALA A 202 -15.29 12.14 -26.06
CA ALA A 202 -16.18 12.26 -27.20
C ALA A 202 -15.50 11.70 -28.45
N SER A 203 -16.24 10.95 -29.28
CA SER A 203 -15.74 10.38 -30.53
C SER A 203 -15.22 11.42 -31.53
N SER A 204 -15.65 12.69 -31.40
CA SER A 204 -15.24 13.82 -32.24
C SER A 204 -14.02 14.60 -31.71
N GLY A 205 -13.33 14.12 -30.67
CA GLY A 205 -12.19 14.83 -30.06
C GLY A 205 -12.58 16.04 -29.21
N GLY A 206 -13.85 16.14 -28.79
CA GLY A 206 -14.33 17.18 -27.87
C GLY A 206 -14.00 16.90 -26.39
N LYS A 207 -14.32 17.86 -25.51
CA LYS A 207 -14.20 17.69 -24.05
C LYS A 207 -14.94 16.42 -23.61
N PRO A 208 -14.37 15.59 -22.72
CA PRO A 208 -15.06 14.41 -22.19
C PRO A 208 -16.40 14.78 -21.55
N THR A 209 -17.35 13.87 -21.68
CA THR A 209 -18.58 13.92 -20.88
C THR A 209 -18.30 13.34 -19.50
N VAL A 210 -18.68 14.06 -18.45
CA VAL A 210 -18.46 13.64 -17.05
C VAL A 210 -19.81 13.31 -16.41
N SER A 211 -19.92 12.14 -15.77
CA SER A 211 -21.14 11.73 -15.08
C SER A 211 -21.32 12.48 -13.75
N ALA A 212 -22.57 12.54 -13.28
CA ALA A 212 -22.84 12.93 -11.89
C ALA A 212 -22.06 12.04 -10.90
N VAL A 213 -21.76 12.59 -9.73
CA VAL A 213 -21.13 11.86 -8.62
C VAL A 213 -22.16 10.92 -8.01
N LYS A 214 -21.80 9.64 -7.95
CA LYS A 214 -22.65 8.58 -7.41
C LYS A 214 -22.08 8.01 -6.13
N LEU A 215 -22.94 7.74 -5.15
CA LEU A 215 -22.62 6.94 -3.97
C LEU A 215 -22.73 5.45 -4.32
N TYR A 216 -21.68 4.68 -4.03
CA TYR A 216 -21.62 3.24 -4.28
C TYR A 216 -21.90 2.46 -3.00
N LEU A 217 -21.13 2.74 -1.94
CA LEU A 217 -21.24 2.07 -0.66
C LEU A 217 -20.63 2.93 0.45
N THR A 218 -20.86 2.56 1.70
CA THR A 218 -20.34 3.26 2.87
C THR A 218 -19.64 2.30 3.82
N TYR A 219 -18.35 2.53 4.09
CA TYR A 219 -17.59 1.81 5.10
C TYR A 219 -17.88 2.36 6.50
N VAL A 220 -18.05 1.48 7.48
CA VAL A 220 -18.06 1.80 8.90
C VAL A 220 -17.06 0.88 9.59
N ALA A 221 -15.89 1.44 9.91
CA ALA A 221 -14.83 0.74 10.62
C ALA A 221 -15.03 0.79 12.14
N VAL A 222 -14.30 -0.05 12.86
CA VAL A 222 -14.35 -0.19 14.31
C VAL A 222 -12.97 0.13 14.88
N SER A 223 -12.93 0.94 15.94
CA SER A 223 -11.73 1.14 16.74
C SER A 223 -11.76 0.24 17.96
N ARG A 224 -10.69 -0.51 18.21
CA ARG A 224 -10.52 -1.27 19.45
C ARG A 224 -9.81 -0.43 20.51
N THR A 225 -10.20 -0.61 21.77
CA THR A 225 -9.49 -0.05 22.92
C THR A 225 -9.27 -1.07 24.02
N VAL A 226 -8.18 -0.90 24.77
CA VAL A 226 -7.84 -1.69 25.96
C VAL A 226 -7.70 -0.73 27.12
N SER A 227 -8.55 -0.86 28.13
CA SER A 227 -8.56 0.06 29.29
C SER A 227 -8.64 1.54 28.88
N GLY A 228 -9.36 1.86 27.80
CA GLY A 228 -9.51 3.20 27.26
C GLY A 228 -8.40 3.67 26.30
N TYR A 229 -7.32 2.90 26.11
CA TYR A 229 -6.25 3.20 25.17
C TYR A 229 -6.52 2.55 23.81
N LYS A 230 -6.33 3.29 22.72
CA LYS A 230 -6.55 2.80 21.34
C LYS A 230 -5.58 1.69 20.96
N VAL A 231 -6.01 0.83 20.04
CA VAL A 231 -5.19 -0.22 19.41
C VAL A 231 -4.87 0.19 17.97
N TYR A 232 -3.60 0.05 17.57
CA TYR A 232 -3.07 0.28 16.22
C TYR A 232 -2.37 -0.98 15.71
N GLY A 233 -2.05 -1.04 14.42
CA GLY A 233 -1.29 -2.14 13.81
C GLY A 233 -2.04 -2.79 12.66
N THR A 234 -1.65 -4.00 12.29
CA THR A 234 -2.27 -4.78 11.17
C THR A 234 -3.35 -5.75 11.65
N GLY A 235 -3.42 -5.99 12.96
CA GLY A 235 -4.48 -6.73 13.64
C GLY A 235 -5.54 -5.81 14.25
N SER A 236 -6.59 -6.42 14.85
CA SER A 236 -7.71 -5.70 15.47
C SER A 236 -8.47 -4.77 14.52
N HIS A 237 -8.54 -5.13 13.23
CA HIS A 237 -9.32 -4.41 12.23
C HIS A 237 -10.68 -5.06 12.07
N ALA A 238 -11.72 -4.25 12.14
CA ALA A 238 -13.05 -4.66 11.72
C ALA A 238 -13.76 -3.52 10.99
N ALA A 239 -14.39 -3.81 9.86
CA ALA A 239 -15.17 -2.84 9.11
C ALA A 239 -16.27 -3.54 8.31
N VAL A 240 -17.39 -2.87 8.09
CA VAL A 240 -18.44 -3.31 7.16
C VAL A 240 -18.64 -2.25 6.09
N ALA A 241 -18.86 -2.68 4.85
CA ALA A 241 -19.23 -1.84 3.73
C ALA A 241 -20.68 -2.13 3.34
N ILE A 242 -21.52 -1.10 3.42
CA ILE A 242 -22.97 -1.19 3.24
C ILE A 242 -23.36 -0.44 1.98
N GLY A 243 -24.10 -1.11 1.10
CA GLY A 243 -24.59 -0.55 -0.17
C GLY A 243 -25.76 0.40 0.03
N THR A 244 -26.12 1.10 -1.04
CA THR A 244 -27.26 2.04 -1.06
C THR A 244 -28.62 1.34 -0.89
N ASP A 245 -28.67 0.03 -1.10
CA ASP A 245 -29.85 -0.82 -0.87
C ASP A 245 -29.92 -1.40 0.56
N GLY A 246 -28.93 -1.09 1.43
CA GLY A 246 -28.84 -1.60 2.79
C GLY A 246 -28.23 -3.00 2.92
N ASN A 247 -27.71 -3.60 1.86
CA ASN A 247 -27.00 -4.89 1.92
C ASN A 247 -25.53 -4.72 2.29
N VAL A 248 -24.93 -5.80 2.82
CA VAL A 248 -23.49 -5.86 3.13
C VAL A 248 -22.75 -6.32 1.89
N TYR A 249 -21.93 -5.44 1.32
CA TYR A 249 -21.10 -5.71 0.15
C TYR A 249 -19.62 -5.82 0.49
N GLY A 250 -19.22 -5.47 1.70
CA GLY A 250 -17.87 -5.73 2.16
C GLY A 250 -17.78 -5.93 3.67
N LEU A 251 -16.75 -6.65 4.08
CA LEU A 251 -16.41 -6.95 5.46
C LEU A 251 -14.89 -7.05 5.54
N VAL A 252 -14.32 -6.51 6.62
CA VAL A 252 -13.00 -6.91 7.12
C VAL A 252 -13.22 -7.34 8.55
N ASN A 253 -12.70 -8.50 8.93
CA ASN A 253 -12.68 -8.96 10.30
C ASN A 253 -11.37 -9.70 10.60
N ARG A 254 -10.42 -8.97 11.17
CA ARG A 254 -9.14 -9.45 11.70
C ARG A 254 -9.15 -9.21 13.21
N TRP A 255 -10.05 -9.90 13.90
CA TRP A 255 -10.31 -9.66 15.32
C TRP A 255 -10.14 -10.93 16.15
N LYS A 256 -9.16 -10.91 17.07
CA LYS A 256 -8.87 -12.00 18.01
C LYS A 256 -9.42 -11.65 19.39
N ALA A 257 -9.92 -12.64 20.12
CA ALA A 257 -10.40 -12.44 21.49
C ALA A 257 -9.23 -12.16 22.45
N GLY A 258 -9.35 -11.10 23.25
CA GLY A 258 -8.34 -10.64 24.19
C GLY A 258 -8.54 -11.13 25.62
N SER A 259 -7.47 -11.49 26.30
CA SER A 259 -7.46 -11.71 27.75
C SER A 259 -6.25 -11.07 28.40
N PHE A 260 -6.39 -10.52 29.61
CA PHE A 260 -5.25 -9.91 30.29
C PHE A 260 -4.22 -10.97 30.70
N ALA A 261 -2.97 -10.77 30.27
CA ALA A 261 -1.84 -11.63 30.59
C ALA A 261 -0.93 -10.94 31.62
N ALA A 262 0.33 -10.67 31.29
CA ALA A 262 1.28 -10.01 32.18
C ALA A 262 1.00 -8.51 32.34
N ALA A 263 1.66 -7.87 33.31
CA ALA A 263 1.71 -6.42 33.44
C ALA A 263 3.11 -5.90 33.09
N VAL A 264 3.18 -4.75 32.43
CA VAL A 264 4.41 -4.01 32.16
C VAL A 264 4.38 -2.75 33.00
N ALA A 265 5.44 -2.55 33.80
CA ALA A 265 5.59 -1.36 34.63
C ALA A 265 6.33 -0.26 33.85
N GLU A 266 5.89 0.98 34.00
CA GLU A 266 6.64 2.14 33.52
C GLU A 266 7.34 2.80 34.69
N ARG A 267 8.67 2.77 34.64
CA ARG A 267 9.54 3.29 35.71
C ARG A 267 10.22 4.59 35.31
N ARG A 268 10.16 4.95 34.03
CA ARG A 268 10.73 6.19 33.51
C ARG A 268 9.85 7.35 33.94
N SER A 269 10.48 8.44 34.37
CA SER A 269 9.83 9.73 34.54
C SER A 269 9.38 10.30 33.19
N LYS A 270 8.47 11.28 33.21
CA LYS A 270 8.06 12.00 32.00
C LYS A 270 9.26 12.56 31.20
N ALA A 271 10.28 13.07 31.89
CA ALA A 271 11.49 13.58 31.25
C ALA A 271 12.31 12.48 30.56
N GLN A 272 12.41 11.29 31.18
CA GLN A 272 13.10 10.15 30.57
C GLN A 272 12.33 9.58 29.37
N ILE A 273 10.99 9.56 29.43
CA ILE A 273 10.14 9.18 28.30
C ILE A 273 10.35 10.15 27.14
N GLN A 274 10.32 11.46 27.41
CA GLN A 274 10.56 12.47 26.38
C GLN A 274 11.94 12.32 25.73
N ALA A 275 12.98 12.07 26.54
CA ALA A 275 14.34 11.87 26.03
C ALA A 275 14.44 10.65 25.09
N ALA A 276 13.84 9.51 25.47
CA ALA A 276 13.84 8.31 24.64
C ALA A 276 13.02 8.47 23.34
N LEU A 277 11.92 9.22 23.41
CA LEU A 277 11.15 9.58 22.21
C LEU A 277 11.95 10.51 21.28
N LEU A 278 12.70 11.48 21.83
CA LEU A 278 13.59 12.32 21.03
C LEU A 278 14.66 11.49 20.29
N GLU A 279 15.22 10.47 20.93
CA GLU A 279 16.15 9.54 20.28
C GLU A 279 15.49 8.79 19.12
N THR A 280 14.24 8.36 19.30
CA THR A 280 13.45 7.67 18.26
C THR A 280 13.14 8.58 17.07
N LEU A 281 12.91 9.88 17.31
CA LEU A 281 12.58 10.87 16.29
C LEU A 281 13.81 11.46 15.59
N ASN A 282 14.99 11.41 16.21
CA ASN A 282 16.21 12.02 15.68
C ASN A 282 16.56 11.63 14.22
N PRO A 283 16.37 10.37 13.78
CA PRO A 283 16.60 9.99 12.38
C PRO A 283 15.76 10.79 11.37
N LEU A 284 14.57 11.28 11.76
CA LEU A 284 13.68 12.07 10.90
C LEU A 284 14.19 13.50 10.65
N THR A 285 15.19 13.95 11.42
CA THR A 285 15.78 15.29 11.26
C THR A 285 16.81 15.38 10.14
N SER A 286 17.12 14.28 9.46
CA SER A 286 18.12 14.26 8.39
C SER A 286 17.79 15.21 7.24
N ASN A 287 16.51 15.39 6.95
CA ASN A 287 16.01 16.19 5.83
C ASN A 287 14.80 17.09 6.16
N SER A 288 14.30 17.06 7.41
CA SER A 288 13.07 17.74 7.81
C SER A 288 13.18 18.36 9.19
N ASN A 289 12.46 19.46 9.43
CA ASN A 289 12.09 19.83 10.79
C ASN A 289 10.92 18.94 11.25
N VAL A 290 11.01 18.43 12.47
CA VAL A 290 10.04 17.49 13.04
C VAL A 290 9.19 18.24 14.06
N GLU A 291 7.89 18.32 13.85
CA GLU A 291 6.93 18.86 14.81
C GLU A 291 6.15 17.70 15.42
N VAL A 292 6.32 17.45 16.72
CA VAL A 292 5.51 16.44 17.43
C VAL A 292 4.12 17.01 17.66
N ILE A 293 3.10 16.41 17.05
CA ILE A 293 1.70 16.84 17.18
C ILE A 293 1.04 16.15 18.36
N SER A 294 1.28 14.85 18.53
CA SER A 294 0.69 14.07 19.61
C SER A 294 1.63 12.99 20.11
N VAL A 295 1.53 12.73 21.42
CA VAL A 295 2.10 11.55 22.08
C VAL A 295 0.98 10.90 22.86
N GLU A 296 0.70 9.65 22.56
CA GLU A 296 -0.32 8.88 23.27
C GLU A 296 0.25 7.56 23.77
N ILE A 297 -0.35 7.07 24.86
CA ILE A 297 -0.21 5.67 25.24
C ILE A 297 -1.25 4.90 24.43
N ALA A 298 -0.82 3.85 23.76
CA ALA A 298 -1.66 3.02 22.92
C ALA A 298 -1.30 1.54 23.12
N TYR A 299 -2.04 0.68 22.45
CA TYR A 299 -1.67 -0.72 22.24
C TYR A 299 -1.34 -0.93 20.77
N TYR A 300 -0.42 -1.85 20.51
CA TYR A 300 -0.12 -2.30 19.17
C TYR A 300 -0.49 -3.78 19.00
N ASP A 301 -1.22 -4.08 17.94
CA ASP A 301 -1.59 -5.42 17.47
C ASP A 301 -0.96 -5.65 16.09
N GLY A 302 0.19 -6.32 16.05
CA GLY A 302 0.87 -6.74 14.81
C GLY A 302 0.21 -7.96 14.14
N ASN A 303 -1.06 -8.24 14.47
CA ASN A 303 -1.77 -9.47 14.13
C ASN A 303 -1.07 -10.74 14.67
N LEU A 304 -0.44 -10.64 15.83
CA LEU A 304 0.27 -11.74 16.50
C LEU A 304 -0.60 -12.40 17.58
N ASP A 305 0.02 -13.02 18.58
CA ASP A 305 -0.62 -13.68 19.71
C ASP A 305 -0.82 -12.76 20.94
N SER A 306 -0.44 -11.48 20.81
CA SER A 306 -0.56 -10.49 21.87
C SER A 306 -0.66 -9.05 21.36
N MET A 307 -1.26 -8.18 22.17
CA MET A 307 -1.20 -6.74 22.04
C MET A 307 -0.35 -6.16 23.16
N THR A 308 0.62 -5.32 22.81
CA THR A 308 1.56 -4.72 23.75
C THR A 308 1.32 -3.23 23.91
N PRO A 309 1.43 -2.67 25.13
CA PRO A 309 1.35 -1.23 25.31
C PRO A 309 2.59 -0.55 24.70
N VAL A 310 2.37 0.59 24.05
CA VAL A 310 3.37 1.40 23.37
C VAL A 310 3.12 2.89 23.62
N TYR A 311 4.15 3.71 23.43
CA TYR A 311 3.96 5.12 23.10
C TYR A 311 3.88 5.24 21.59
N ARG A 312 2.83 5.90 21.11
CA ARG A 312 2.68 6.27 19.71
C ARG A 312 2.87 7.78 19.59
N VAL A 313 3.72 8.20 18.65
CA VAL A 313 4.04 9.60 18.40
C VAL A 313 3.72 9.92 16.96
N VAL A 314 2.80 10.87 16.76
CA VAL A 314 2.51 11.42 15.43
C VAL A 314 3.31 12.71 15.27
N SER A 315 4.15 12.74 14.23
CA SER A 315 4.95 13.90 13.88
C SER A 315 4.56 14.43 12.51
N ARG A 316 4.50 15.76 12.39
CA ARG A 316 4.48 16.46 11.12
C ARG A 316 5.90 16.78 10.69
N LEU A 317 6.24 16.46 9.45
CA LEU A 317 7.55 16.71 8.87
C LEU A 317 7.46 17.91 7.94
N HIS A 318 8.30 18.91 8.21
CA HIS A 318 8.44 20.11 7.39
C HIS A 318 9.77 20.03 6.65
N PRO A 319 9.76 19.89 5.31
CA PRO A 319 10.98 19.70 4.54
C PRO A 319 11.98 20.84 4.75
N LEU A 320 13.27 20.52 4.85
CA LEU A 320 14.32 21.54 4.88
C LEU A 320 14.55 22.11 3.48
N PRO A 321 14.72 23.44 3.33
CA PRO A 321 15.13 24.02 2.06
C PRO A 321 16.45 23.39 1.58
N SER A 322 16.46 22.95 0.34
CA SER A 322 17.64 22.44 -0.35
C SER A 322 17.81 23.15 -1.69
N ALA A 323 19.02 23.09 -2.26
CA ALA A 323 19.26 23.67 -3.57
C ALA A 323 18.48 22.90 -4.64
N GLY A 324 17.68 23.61 -5.45
CA GLY A 324 16.82 22.98 -6.46
C GLY A 324 15.46 22.50 -5.94
N ALA A 325 15.16 22.74 -4.66
CA ALA A 325 13.84 22.43 -4.09
C ALA A 325 12.73 23.20 -4.79
N ASP A 326 11.64 22.51 -5.09
CA ASP A 326 10.39 23.12 -5.53
C ASP A 326 9.71 23.83 -4.35
N ALA A 327 9.40 25.12 -4.54
CA ALA A 327 8.87 25.97 -3.47
C ALA A 327 7.43 25.61 -3.06
N GLN A 328 6.66 24.95 -3.92
CA GLN A 328 5.33 24.45 -3.60
C GLN A 328 5.44 23.16 -2.78
N LEU A 329 6.35 22.25 -3.14
CA LEU A 329 6.56 21.01 -2.39
C LEU A 329 7.13 21.26 -0.99
N LEU A 330 7.97 22.27 -0.81
CA LEU A 330 8.42 22.70 0.53
C LEU A 330 7.28 23.20 1.46
N GLN A 331 6.09 23.45 0.93
CA GLN A 331 4.90 23.79 1.73
C GLN A 331 4.06 22.58 2.10
N THR A 332 4.33 21.41 1.51
CA THR A 332 3.66 20.16 1.86
C THR A 332 4.20 19.63 3.18
N THR A 333 3.37 18.85 3.87
CA THR A 333 3.77 18.23 5.12
C THR A 333 3.45 16.74 5.12
N ASP A 334 4.37 15.95 5.67
CA ASP A 334 4.15 14.52 5.84
C ASP A 334 3.79 14.21 7.28
N TYR A 335 3.00 13.17 7.48
CA TYR A 335 2.65 12.67 8.81
C TYR A 335 3.24 11.28 8.99
N VAL A 336 3.99 11.09 10.07
CA VAL A 336 4.57 9.80 10.40
C VAL A 336 4.21 9.40 11.83
N ALA A 337 3.76 8.16 11.97
CA ALA A 337 3.62 7.51 13.27
C ALA A 337 4.90 6.75 13.61
N THR A 338 5.49 7.09 14.76
CA THR A 338 6.63 6.36 15.32
C THR A 338 6.24 5.77 16.67
N TYR A 339 6.90 4.66 17.02
CA TYR A 339 6.56 3.89 18.19
C TYR A 339 7.76 3.69 19.10
N MET A 340 7.49 3.67 20.41
CA MET A 340 8.45 3.29 21.44
C MET A 340 7.75 2.34 22.42
N SER A 341 8.48 1.36 22.94
CA SER A 341 7.91 0.45 23.94
C SER A 341 7.50 1.17 25.22
N TYR A 342 6.40 0.70 25.81
CA TYR A 342 6.00 1.09 27.16
C TYR A 342 6.81 0.30 28.20
N GLY A 343 7.32 0.97 29.24
CA GLY A 343 8.24 0.36 30.20
C GLY A 343 9.46 -0.30 29.57
N ASP A 344 9.89 -1.44 30.14
CA ASP A 344 11.02 -2.24 29.66
C ASP A 344 10.60 -3.29 28.60
N GLY A 345 9.45 -3.09 27.95
CA GLY A 345 8.94 -3.98 26.90
C GLY A 345 9.79 -3.95 25.63
N GLN A 346 9.68 -4.99 24.80
CA GLN A 346 10.25 -5.01 23.45
C GLN A 346 9.24 -4.48 22.44
N LEU A 347 9.72 -3.66 21.51
CA LEU A 347 8.94 -3.23 20.37
C LEU A 347 8.87 -4.39 19.34
N PRO A 348 7.69 -4.67 18.75
CA PRO A 348 7.58 -5.54 17.58
C PRO A 348 8.58 -5.18 16.48
N ALA A 349 9.10 -6.19 15.77
CA ALA A 349 10.19 -6.00 14.81
C ALA A 349 9.78 -5.11 13.62
N GLU A 350 8.51 -5.22 13.22
CA GLU A 350 7.89 -4.43 12.15
C GLU A 350 7.81 -2.93 12.48
N LEU A 351 7.79 -2.57 13.77
CA LEU A 351 7.77 -1.18 14.22
C LEU A 351 9.16 -0.55 14.34
N VAL A 352 10.23 -1.33 14.12
CA VAL A 352 11.59 -0.81 14.07
C VAL A 352 11.78 -0.14 12.69
N PRO A 353 12.04 1.18 12.63
CA PRO A 353 12.14 1.90 11.36
C PRO A 353 13.22 1.31 10.43
N GLY A 354 12.91 1.22 9.14
CA GLY A 354 13.83 0.70 8.12
C GLY A 354 14.03 -0.82 8.19
N SER A 355 13.05 -1.55 8.73
CA SER A 355 13.07 -3.01 8.71
C SER A 355 12.95 -3.56 7.28
N GLY A 356 13.65 -4.66 7.01
CA GLY A 356 13.68 -5.32 5.71
C GLY A 356 14.81 -4.85 4.77
N PRO A 357 14.83 -5.35 3.52
CA PRO A 357 15.85 -4.98 2.55
C PRO A 357 15.69 -3.52 2.11
N ALA A 358 16.82 -2.84 1.93
CA ALA A 358 16.87 -1.52 1.32
C ALA A 358 16.78 -1.64 -0.22
N PRO A 359 16.19 -0.64 -0.91
CA PRO A 359 16.26 -0.53 -2.35
C PRO A 359 17.70 -0.41 -2.86
N SER A 360 17.93 -0.87 -4.09
CA SER A 360 19.21 -0.68 -4.78
C SER A 360 19.19 0.58 -5.65
N ALA A 361 20.35 1.09 -6.08
CA ALA A 361 20.35 2.19 -7.04
C ALA A 361 19.78 1.75 -8.40
N ALA A 362 18.92 2.56 -9.01
CA ALA A 362 18.45 2.31 -10.37
C ALA A 362 19.65 2.42 -11.34
N PRO A 363 19.92 1.41 -12.18
CA PRO A 363 21.06 1.45 -13.09
C PRO A 363 20.81 2.47 -14.21
N ALA A 364 21.68 3.49 -14.30
CA ALA A 364 21.64 4.47 -15.39
C ALA A 364 21.92 3.88 -16.79
N ASN A 365 22.52 2.69 -16.85
CA ASN A 365 22.72 1.95 -18.10
C ASN A 365 21.74 0.78 -18.18
N ARG A 366 20.84 0.82 -19.17
CA ARG A 366 19.82 -0.22 -19.41
C ARG A 366 20.42 -1.62 -19.54
N SER A 367 21.63 -1.77 -20.09
CA SER A 367 22.28 -3.09 -20.21
C SER A 367 22.74 -3.68 -18.88
N ALA A 368 22.77 -2.87 -17.81
CA ALA A 368 23.06 -3.30 -16.45
C ALA A 368 21.80 -3.71 -15.67
N LEU A 369 20.60 -3.57 -16.25
CA LEU A 369 19.37 -4.09 -15.65
C LEU A 369 19.49 -5.60 -15.52
N ARG A 370 19.48 -6.07 -14.27
CA ARG A 370 19.39 -7.50 -13.99
C ARG A 370 18.00 -7.95 -14.37
N GLN A 371 17.91 -8.78 -15.41
CA GLN A 371 16.66 -9.47 -15.71
C GLN A 371 16.43 -10.51 -14.61
N ALA A 372 15.39 -10.30 -13.82
CA ALA A 372 14.88 -11.35 -12.95
C ALA A 372 14.48 -12.54 -13.83
N VAL A 373 14.70 -13.76 -13.35
CA VAL A 373 14.09 -14.94 -13.97
C VAL A 373 12.61 -14.86 -13.61
N ILE A 374 11.77 -14.61 -14.61
CA ILE A 374 10.31 -14.47 -14.44
C ILE A 374 9.69 -15.83 -14.81
N PRO A 375 9.12 -16.58 -13.85
CA PRO A 375 8.32 -17.76 -14.15
C PRO A 375 7.16 -17.41 -15.07
N ALA A 376 6.75 -18.35 -15.92
CA ALA A 376 5.67 -18.13 -16.86
C ALA A 376 4.35 -17.88 -16.10
N GLY A 377 3.71 -16.74 -16.37
CA GLY A 377 2.42 -16.36 -15.77
C GLY A 377 2.53 -15.50 -14.50
N ASP A 378 3.72 -15.33 -13.94
CA ASP A 378 3.90 -14.48 -12.75
C ASP A 378 3.77 -12.99 -13.10
N PRO A 379 2.88 -12.23 -12.43
CA PRO A 379 2.94 -10.78 -12.48
C PRO A 379 4.28 -10.29 -11.94
N THR A 380 4.90 -9.40 -12.70
CA THR A 380 6.13 -8.72 -12.31
C THR A 380 5.83 -7.49 -11.48
N VAL A 381 6.56 -7.35 -10.37
CA VAL A 381 6.42 -6.23 -9.44
C VAL A 381 7.67 -5.36 -9.49
N GLY A 382 7.48 -4.04 -9.60
CA GLY A 382 8.50 -3.02 -9.42
C GLY A 382 8.17 -2.15 -8.21
N ARG A 383 9.14 -1.92 -7.32
CA ARG A 383 8.99 -1.05 -6.14
C ARG A 383 10.03 0.06 -6.21
N TYR A 384 9.57 1.31 -6.18
CA TYR A 384 10.39 2.51 -6.35
C TYR A 384 10.20 3.43 -5.15
N VAL A 385 11.26 3.62 -4.38
CA VAL A 385 11.20 4.33 -3.09
C VAL A 385 11.97 5.63 -3.19
N VAL A 386 11.38 6.74 -2.76
CA VAL A 386 12.02 8.06 -2.73
C VAL A 386 13.41 8.03 -2.05
N ARG A 387 14.39 8.68 -2.67
CA ARG A 387 15.77 8.81 -2.14
C ARG A 387 15.84 9.80 -1.00
N ASP A 388 16.86 9.69 -0.15
CA ASP A 388 17.16 10.68 0.90
C ASP A 388 15.96 11.06 1.79
N ALA A 389 15.02 10.13 1.96
CA ALA A 389 13.81 10.30 2.76
C ALA A 389 13.86 9.46 4.03
N GLN A 390 12.84 9.60 4.88
CA GLN A 390 12.69 8.78 6.08
C GLN A 390 12.58 7.29 5.73
N SER A 391 13.11 6.44 6.61
CA SER A 391 13.08 4.98 6.43
C SER A 391 11.66 4.38 6.46
N GLY A 392 10.65 5.16 6.86
CA GLY A 392 9.24 4.76 6.80
C GLY A 392 8.79 4.33 5.40
N PHE A 393 9.22 5.01 4.33
CA PHE A 393 8.87 4.61 2.96
C PHE A 393 9.42 3.21 2.59
N VAL A 394 10.61 2.87 3.09
CA VAL A 394 11.17 1.52 2.92
C VAL A 394 10.33 0.49 3.66
N SER A 395 9.88 0.82 4.88
CA SER A 395 8.96 -0.05 5.64
C SER A 395 7.64 -0.25 4.90
N GLU A 396 7.04 0.80 4.33
CA GLU A 396 5.80 0.71 3.54
C GLU A 396 5.97 -0.17 2.28
N ALA A 397 7.05 0.05 1.51
CA ALA A 397 7.36 -0.78 0.34
C ALA A 397 7.60 -2.25 0.70
N ASN A 398 8.25 -2.51 1.84
CA ASN A 398 8.46 -3.87 2.35
C ASN A 398 7.19 -4.48 2.93
N GLY A 399 6.30 -3.67 3.52
CA GLY A 399 4.96 -4.07 3.95
C GLY A 399 4.12 -4.55 2.78
N PHE A 400 4.11 -3.82 1.66
CA PHE A 400 3.42 -4.26 0.44
C PHE A 400 3.92 -5.64 -0.05
N TRP A 401 5.25 -5.79 -0.15
CA TRP A 401 5.84 -7.05 -0.61
C TRP A 401 5.64 -8.20 0.39
N SER A 402 5.72 -7.95 1.70
CA SER A 402 5.42 -8.97 2.71
C SER A 402 3.95 -9.37 2.67
N GLY A 403 3.05 -8.43 2.38
CA GLY A 403 1.65 -8.68 2.09
C GLY A 403 1.48 -9.70 0.96
N LEU A 404 2.06 -9.43 -0.21
CA LEU A 404 2.06 -10.36 -1.35
C LEU A 404 2.65 -11.73 -0.97
N GLN A 405 3.75 -11.75 -0.22
CA GLN A 405 4.39 -12.98 0.23
C GLN A 405 3.60 -13.76 1.31
N SER A 406 2.67 -13.10 1.99
CA SER A 406 1.77 -13.74 2.96
C SER A 406 0.46 -14.24 2.33
N SER A 407 0.23 -13.92 1.05
CA SER A 407 -0.93 -14.40 0.30
C SER A 407 -0.84 -15.90 -0.01
N HIS A 408 -1.97 -16.50 -0.37
CA HIS A 408 -2.02 -17.89 -0.84
C HIS A 408 -1.19 -18.12 -2.12
N ASN A 409 -0.87 -17.05 -2.84
CA ASN A 409 -0.23 -17.09 -4.16
C ASN A 409 1.18 -16.48 -4.11
N ALA A 410 1.82 -16.47 -2.93
CA ALA A 410 3.13 -15.87 -2.70
C ALA A 410 4.21 -16.31 -3.71
N SER A 411 4.11 -17.53 -4.26
CA SER A 411 5.05 -18.08 -5.24
C SER A 411 4.82 -17.62 -6.68
N GLN A 412 3.78 -16.84 -6.94
CA GLN A 412 3.37 -16.40 -8.29
C GLN A 412 3.65 -14.93 -8.56
N PHE A 413 4.48 -14.29 -7.73
CA PHE A 413 4.92 -12.92 -7.94
C PHE A 413 6.42 -12.86 -8.09
N THR A 414 6.88 -12.13 -9.10
CA THR A 414 8.30 -11.85 -9.27
C THR A 414 8.60 -10.41 -8.86
N ASN A 415 9.30 -10.21 -7.73
CA ASN A 415 9.87 -8.89 -7.37
C ASN A 415 11.04 -8.56 -8.31
N SER A 416 10.69 -8.06 -9.49
CA SER A 416 11.59 -7.86 -10.62
C SER A 416 12.49 -6.64 -10.45
N GLN A 417 12.00 -5.61 -9.76
CA GLN A 417 12.71 -4.35 -9.56
C GLN A 417 12.47 -3.83 -8.14
N TYR A 418 13.54 -3.45 -7.44
CA TYR A 418 13.44 -2.78 -6.15
C TYR A 418 14.53 -1.72 -6.05
N TYR A 419 14.15 -0.49 -6.40
CA TYR A 419 15.08 0.59 -6.62
C TYR A 419 14.72 1.84 -5.82
N TRP A 420 15.75 2.62 -5.51
CA TRP A 420 15.58 4.02 -5.21
C TRP A 420 15.00 4.72 -6.45
N ALA A 421 13.96 5.52 -6.24
CA ALA A 421 13.26 6.25 -7.28
C ALA A 421 14.13 7.38 -7.83
N GLU A 422 14.04 7.58 -9.14
CA GLU A 422 14.74 8.60 -9.91
C GLU A 422 13.75 9.14 -10.95
N PRO A 423 13.83 10.41 -11.41
CA PRO A 423 12.87 10.92 -12.39
C PRO A 423 12.86 10.13 -13.70
N PHE A 424 14.02 9.63 -14.13
CA PHE A 424 14.15 8.90 -15.40
C PHE A 424 13.40 7.56 -15.39
N VAL A 425 13.17 6.96 -14.21
CA VAL A 425 12.38 5.72 -14.04
C VAL A 425 10.93 5.91 -14.52
N TYR A 426 10.42 7.14 -14.47
CA TYR A 426 9.06 7.52 -14.86
C TYR A 426 8.99 8.27 -16.19
N THR A 427 10.11 8.81 -16.65
CA THR A 427 10.15 9.70 -17.83
C THR A 427 10.95 9.06 -18.95
N THR A 428 12.25 9.28 -19.02
CA THR A 428 13.07 8.93 -20.20
C THR A 428 13.41 7.44 -20.35
N ASP A 429 13.30 6.66 -19.27
CA ASP A 429 13.59 5.22 -19.25
C ASP A 429 12.43 4.39 -18.68
N GLU A 430 11.23 4.96 -18.61
CA GLU A 430 10.00 4.31 -18.18
C GLU A 430 9.80 2.91 -18.79
N GLN A 431 10.12 2.73 -20.08
CA GLN A 431 10.03 1.44 -20.79
C GLN A 431 10.97 0.35 -20.27
N SER A 432 11.99 0.72 -19.50
CA SER A 432 12.91 -0.21 -18.85
C SER A 432 12.57 -0.43 -17.38
N PHE A 433 11.78 0.48 -16.78
CA PHE A 433 11.44 0.50 -15.38
C PHE A 433 9.93 0.43 -15.15
N VAL A 434 9.28 1.55 -14.79
CA VAL A 434 7.89 1.56 -14.32
C VAL A 434 6.94 0.95 -15.35
N ASN A 435 7.20 1.17 -16.65
CA ASN A 435 6.38 0.65 -17.74
C ASN A 435 6.80 -0.76 -18.21
N ASN A 436 7.75 -1.43 -17.52
CA ASN A 436 8.25 -2.77 -17.87
C ASN A 436 7.85 -3.85 -16.84
N VAL A 437 7.11 -3.47 -15.81
CA VAL A 437 6.55 -4.36 -14.79
C VAL A 437 5.03 -4.37 -14.91
N ASN A 438 4.34 -5.39 -14.40
CA ASN A 438 2.87 -5.43 -14.38
C ASN A 438 2.30 -4.55 -13.27
N VAL A 439 2.97 -4.53 -12.12
CA VAL A 439 2.59 -3.75 -10.94
C VAL A 439 3.75 -2.86 -10.54
N ALA A 440 3.53 -1.55 -10.52
CA ALA A 440 4.48 -0.59 -9.97
C ALA A 440 3.95 -0.04 -8.64
N LEU A 441 4.75 -0.12 -7.58
CA LEU A 441 4.56 0.64 -6.35
C LEU A 441 5.56 1.80 -6.30
N THR A 442 5.06 3.00 -6.13
CA THR A 442 5.82 4.23 -5.90
C THR A 442 5.56 4.72 -4.49
N GLU A 443 6.60 4.74 -3.67
CA GLU A 443 6.63 5.35 -2.34
C GLU A 443 7.33 6.71 -2.44
N ALA A 444 6.59 7.81 -2.31
CA ALA A 444 7.10 9.15 -2.58
C ALA A 444 6.40 10.23 -1.74
N HIS A 445 6.98 11.42 -1.68
CA HIS A 445 6.24 12.61 -1.27
C HIS A 445 5.49 13.20 -2.46
N GLY A 446 4.35 13.82 -2.20
CA GLY A 446 3.38 14.12 -3.24
C GLY A 446 2.64 15.43 -3.04
N SER A 447 2.05 15.87 -4.14
CA SER A 447 1.19 17.03 -4.29
C SER A 447 0.24 16.72 -5.46
N PRO A 448 -0.89 17.44 -5.62
CA PRO A 448 -1.82 17.17 -6.72
C PRO A 448 -1.13 17.04 -8.09
N TRP A 449 -1.19 15.83 -8.66
CA TRP A 449 -0.57 15.43 -9.94
C TRP A 449 0.94 15.49 -10.03
N GLU A 450 1.67 15.43 -8.92
CA GLU A 450 3.12 15.36 -8.93
C GLU A 450 3.69 14.67 -7.68
N PHE A 451 4.90 14.14 -7.79
CA PHE A 451 5.61 13.57 -6.66
C PHE A 451 7.11 13.78 -6.80
N THR A 452 7.83 13.74 -5.67
CA THR A 452 9.30 13.86 -5.64
C THR A 452 9.95 12.50 -5.57
N THR A 453 11.13 12.38 -6.17
CA THR A 453 11.94 11.16 -6.10
C THR A 453 13.24 11.34 -5.29
N GLU A 454 13.50 12.55 -4.78
CA GLU A 454 14.55 12.84 -3.81
C GLU A 454 14.03 13.76 -2.70
N SER A 455 14.04 13.24 -1.46
CA SER A 455 13.52 13.91 -0.28
C SER A 455 12.11 14.45 -0.54
N ASN A 456 11.64 15.40 0.27
CA ASN A 456 10.40 16.13 0.02
C ASN A 456 10.65 17.49 -0.64
N CYS A 457 11.43 17.52 -1.73
CA CYS A 457 11.78 18.79 -2.37
C CYS A 457 12.08 18.72 -3.86
N CYS A 458 12.65 17.61 -4.31
CA CYS A 458 13.54 17.63 -5.45
C CYS A 458 13.22 16.48 -6.40
N ASP A 459 13.73 16.57 -7.63
CA ASP A 459 13.57 15.52 -8.63
C ASP A 459 12.09 15.16 -8.83
N VAL A 460 11.33 16.19 -9.21
CA VAL A 460 9.87 16.18 -9.36
C VAL A 460 9.47 15.46 -10.64
N VAL A 461 8.48 14.57 -10.51
CA VAL A 461 7.76 13.94 -11.61
C VAL A 461 6.36 14.52 -11.64
N HIS A 462 6.04 15.23 -12.72
CA HIS A 462 4.68 15.74 -12.94
C HIS A 462 3.90 14.77 -13.82
N ILE A 463 2.75 14.31 -13.34
CA ILE A 463 1.84 13.43 -14.11
C ILE A 463 1.40 14.11 -15.41
N ASN A 464 1.19 15.44 -15.37
CA ASN A 464 0.79 16.23 -16.53
C ASN A 464 1.83 16.28 -17.66
N ASN A 465 3.10 16.01 -17.33
CA ASN A 465 4.21 16.06 -18.26
C ASN A 465 4.52 14.72 -18.92
N ILE A 466 3.82 13.64 -18.54
CA ILE A 466 3.89 12.34 -19.24
C ILE A 466 3.13 12.51 -20.57
N PRO A 467 3.81 12.51 -21.74
CA PRO A 467 3.14 12.69 -23.02
C PRO A 467 2.17 11.54 -23.33
N ALA A 468 1.08 11.81 -24.05
CA ALA A 468 0.14 10.75 -24.44
C ALA A 468 0.79 9.66 -25.33
N THR A 469 1.79 10.03 -26.14
CA THR A 469 2.60 9.07 -26.94
C THR A 469 3.60 8.28 -26.10
N GLU A 470 3.79 8.64 -24.83
CA GLU A 470 4.78 8.06 -23.91
C GLU A 470 4.13 7.48 -22.64
N GLY A 471 2.79 7.55 -22.50
CA GLY A 471 2.08 7.04 -21.33
C GLY A 471 2.29 5.54 -21.08
N TYR A 472 1.67 4.99 -20.05
CA TYR A 472 1.99 3.64 -19.60
C TYR A 472 0.96 2.60 -20.05
N GLY A 473 1.44 1.37 -20.16
CA GLY A 473 0.67 0.19 -20.56
C GLY A 473 0.95 -0.28 -21.98
N ALA A 474 0.19 -1.30 -22.38
CA ALA A 474 0.44 -2.08 -23.59
C ALA A 474 0.27 -1.30 -24.91
N ALA A 475 -0.60 -0.29 -24.96
CA ALA A 475 -0.77 0.55 -26.14
C ALA A 475 0.45 1.45 -26.42
N ASN A 476 1.32 1.65 -25.42
CA ASN A 476 2.62 2.28 -25.58
C ASN A 476 3.79 1.29 -25.34
N HIS A 477 3.64 0.06 -25.82
CA HIS A 477 4.69 -0.98 -25.81
C HIS A 477 5.23 -1.38 -24.42
N GLY A 478 4.56 -0.94 -23.35
CA GLY A 478 4.87 -1.31 -21.98
C GLY A 478 4.10 -2.54 -21.51
N LYS A 479 4.22 -2.81 -20.21
CA LYS A 479 3.58 -3.92 -19.49
C LYS A 479 2.83 -3.48 -18.25
N LEU A 480 2.86 -2.19 -17.90
CA LEU A 480 2.25 -1.71 -16.68
C LEU A 480 0.73 -1.79 -16.77
N ASP A 481 0.17 -2.63 -15.91
CA ASP A 481 -1.26 -2.82 -15.76
C ASP A 481 -1.76 -1.98 -14.56
N TYR A 482 -1.01 -1.97 -13.45
CA TYR A 482 -1.40 -1.32 -12.20
C TYR A 482 -0.29 -0.42 -11.64
N TRP A 483 -0.63 0.84 -11.37
CA TRP A 483 0.29 1.77 -10.72
C TRP A 483 -0.26 2.25 -9.37
N ILE A 484 0.46 1.89 -8.31
CA ILE A 484 0.16 2.28 -6.94
C ILE A 484 1.10 3.42 -6.58
N ILE A 485 0.53 4.60 -6.36
CA ILE A 485 1.25 5.80 -5.95
C ILE A 485 0.89 6.05 -4.48
N HIS A 486 1.68 5.47 -3.57
CA HIS A 486 1.54 5.64 -2.14
C HIS A 486 2.24 6.96 -1.74
N SER A 487 1.50 8.05 -1.91
CA SER A 487 1.99 9.42 -1.76
C SER A 487 0.85 10.41 -1.50
N CYS A 488 1.15 11.52 -0.81
CA CYS A 488 0.19 12.58 -0.49
C CYS A 488 -0.42 13.19 -1.76
N ASP A 489 -1.74 13.27 -1.84
CA ASP A 489 -2.50 14.05 -2.84
C ASP A 489 -2.28 13.77 -4.34
N VAL A 490 -1.46 12.78 -4.73
CA VAL A 490 -1.04 12.60 -6.14
C VAL A 490 -2.19 12.19 -7.07
N VAL A 491 -3.21 11.51 -6.52
CA VAL A 491 -4.39 11.03 -7.27
C VAL A 491 -5.63 11.83 -6.88
N PRO A 492 -5.70 13.13 -7.25
CA PRO A 492 -6.83 13.97 -6.87
C PRO A 492 -8.12 13.45 -7.50
N SER A 493 -9.23 13.66 -6.78
CA SER A 493 -10.54 13.18 -7.18
C SER A 493 -11.32 14.19 -8.02
N ALA A 494 -12.49 13.78 -8.51
CA ALA A 494 -13.42 14.69 -9.17
C ALA A 494 -13.98 15.80 -8.27
N GLU A 495 -13.91 15.63 -6.94
CA GLU A 495 -14.26 16.68 -5.97
C GLU A 495 -13.17 17.75 -5.88
N ASP A 496 -11.90 17.36 -6.05
CA ASP A 496 -10.74 18.23 -5.93
C ASP A 496 -10.53 19.04 -7.21
N ASN A 497 -10.84 18.45 -8.38
CA ASN A 497 -10.68 19.09 -9.66
C ASN A 497 -11.72 18.66 -10.71
N ALA A 498 -12.40 19.63 -11.32
CA ALA A 498 -13.42 19.36 -12.36
C ALA A 498 -12.84 18.72 -13.65
N GLU A 499 -11.52 18.83 -13.86
CA GLU A 499 -10.78 18.25 -14.98
C GLU A 499 -9.80 17.17 -14.54
N TRP A 500 -10.09 16.50 -13.40
CA TRP A 500 -9.30 15.42 -12.81
C TRP A 500 -8.75 14.43 -13.84
N TRP A 501 -9.56 14.09 -14.85
CA TRP A 501 -9.27 13.11 -15.91
C TRP A 501 -8.20 13.52 -16.91
N THR A 502 -7.84 14.81 -17.00
CA THR A 502 -6.96 15.36 -18.07
C THR A 502 -5.58 14.73 -18.10
N PRO A 503 -4.81 14.70 -16.98
CA PRO A 503 -3.55 13.97 -16.94
C PRO A 503 -3.73 12.48 -17.25
N TRP A 504 -4.78 11.88 -16.72
CA TRP A 504 -4.92 10.42 -16.72
C TRP A 504 -5.22 9.84 -18.10
N PHE A 505 -5.98 10.52 -18.97
CA PHE A 505 -6.11 10.03 -20.35
C PHE A 505 -4.77 10.01 -21.12
N LYS A 506 -3.79 10.84 -20.73
CA LYS A 506 -2.43 10.76 -21.31
C LYS A 506 -1.69 9.54 -20.77
N VAL A 507 -1.79 9.31 -19.46
CA VAL A 507 -1.10 8.23 -18.75
C VAL A 507 -1.64 6.84 -19.12
N PHE A 508 -2.95 6.68 -19.30
CA PHE A 508 -3.60 5.40 -19.57
C PHE A 508 -3.48 4.98 -21.05
N GLN A 509 -2.27 4.57 -21.45
CA GLN A 509 -1.97 3.95 -22.75
C GLN A 509 -1.97 2.42 -22.64
N GLY A 510 -3.01 1.87 -22.01
CA GLY A 510 -3.15 0.44 -21.75
C GLY A 510 -2.99 0.02 -20.28
N LEU A 511 -2.85 0.97 -19.35
CA LEU A 511 -3.05 0.74 -17.91
C LEU A 511 -4.49 0.32 -17.62
N HIS A 512 -4.66 -0.46 -16.57
CA HIS A 512 -5.95 -0.88 -16.03
C HIS A 512 -6.39 0.04 -14.91
N ALA A 513 -5.50 0.33 -13.95
CA ALA A 513 -5.80 1.23 -12.85
C ALA A 513 -4.58 1.95 -12.26
N VAL A 514 -4.84 3.14 -11.70
CA VAL A 514 -3.94 3.92 -10.85
C VAL A 514 -4.62 4.16 -9.51
N MET A 515 -3.91 4.00 -8.40
CA MET A 515 -4.45 4.24 -7.05
C MET A 515 -3.46 5.01 -6.19
N GLY A 516 -3.98 5.75 -5.24
CA GLY A 516 -3.20 6.52 -4.28
C GLY A 516 -4.10 7.26 -3.29
N SER A 517 -3.54 8.28 -2.66
CA SER A 517 -4.28 9.14 -1.74
C SER A 517 -4.65 10.47 -2.38
N ARG A 518 -5.80 11.01 -1.98
CA ARG A 518 -6.27 12.37 -2.35
C ARG A 518 -6.10 13.39 -1.23
N THR A 519 -5.60 12.96 -0.08
CA THR A 519 -5.22 13.80 1.06
C THR A 519 -3.77 13.49 1.44
N GLU A 520 -3.24 14.28 2.38
CA GLU A 520 -2.04 13.95 3.15
C GLU A 520 -2.14 12.51 3.71
N MET A 521 -1.00 11.83 3.74
CA MET A 521 -0.90 10.44 4.19
C MET A 521 -0.24 10.33 5.57
N LEU A 522 -0.66 9.33 6.33
CA LEU A 522 -0.01 8.89 7.54
C LEU A 522 0.79 7.61 7.27
N PHE A 523 2.12 7.72 7.41
CA PHE A 523 2.98 6.55 7.39
C PHE A 523 2.91 5.83 8.75
N ASP A 524 2.30 4.64 8.77
CA ASP A 524 2.07 3.85 9.99
C ASP A 524 2.54 2.38 9.83
N ASN A 525 3.76 2.23 9.32
CA ASN A 525 4.52 0.98 9.23
C ASN A 525 3.78 -0.18 8.52
N GLY A 526 3.25 0.07 7.32
CA GLY A 526 2.64 -0.96 6.49
C GLY A 526 1.19 -1.26 6.82
N ALA A 527 0.55 -0.49 7.71
CA ALA A 527 -0.83 -0.73 8.15
C ALA A 527 -1.86 -0.78 7.01
N ILE A 528 -1.60 -0.07 5.89
CA ILE A 528 -2.42 -0.12 4.66
C ILE A 528 -1.79 -1.04 3.62
N ASN A 529 -0.51 -0.85 3.33
CA ASN A 529 0.18 -1.53 2.23
C ASN A 529 0.27 -3.06 2.41
N GLN A 530 0.47 -3.56 3.63
CA GLN A 530 0.55 -5.00 3.86
C GLN A 530 -0.81 -5.69 3.64
N PRO A 531 -1.93 -5.26 4.24
CA PRO A 531 -3.25 -5.80 3.90
C PRO A 531 -3.60 -5.67 2.42
N PHE A 532 -3.23 -4.55 1.78
CA PHE A 532 -3.47 -4.35 0.35
C PHE A 532 -2.72 -5.39 -0.50
N GLY A 533 -1.41 -5.53 -0.29
CA GLY A 533 -0.58 -6.53 -0.98
C GLY A 533 -1.08 -7.96 -0.77
N GLN A 534 -1.51 -8.29 0.46
CA GLN A 534 -2.10 -9.60 0.76
C GLN A 534 -3.40 -9.84 -0.02
N ASN A 535 -4.28 -8.84 -0.11
CA ASN A 535 -5.57 -8.96 -0.79
C ASN A 535 -5.41 -9.16 -2.29
N ILE A 536 -4.61 -8.35 -2.97
CA ILE A 536 -4.37 -8.54 -4.41
C ILE A 536 -3.60 -9.85 -4.67
N GLY A 537 -2.71 -10.23 -3.76
CA GLY A 537 -2.03 -11.53 -3.81
C GLY A 537 -3.00 -12.70 -3.75
N ASN A 538 -4.09 -12.57 -2.98
CA ASN A 538 -5.16 -13.56 -2.89
C ASN A 538 -6.16 -13.51 -4.06
N GLY A 539 -5.89 -12.75 -5.14
CA GLY A 539 -6.76 -12.67 -6.31
C GLY A 539 -7.97 -11.75 -6.14
N ALA A 540 -7.93 -10.80 -5.20
CA ALA A 540 -8.91 -9.72 -5.14
C ALA A 540 -8.76 -8.76 -6.33
N SER A 541 -9.87 -8.08 -6.71
CA SER A 541 -9.80 -6.87 -7.55
C SER A 541 -8.83 -5.87 -6.93
N VAL A 542 -7.96 -5.28 -7.76
CA VAL A 542 -6.95 -4.33 -7.30
C VAL A 542 -7.58 -3.08 -6.70
N VAL A 543 -8.63 -2.54 -7.33
CA VAL A 543 -9.32 -1.33 -6.86
C VAL A 543 -10.04 -1.61 -5.54
N SER A 544 -10.79 -2.71 -5.47
CA SER A 544 -11.53 -3.06 -4.26
C SER A 544 -10.62 -3.43 -3.10
N ALA A 545 -9.48 -4.08 -3.35
CA ALA A 545 -8.46 -4.34 -2.34
C ALA A 545 -7.86 -3.05 -1.75
N TRP A 546 -7.63 -2.03 -2.58
CA TRP A 546 -7.11 -0.72 -2.15
C TRP A 546 -8.06 -0.05 -1.16
N PHE A 547 -9.33 0.12 -1.55
CA PHE A 547 -10.33 0.72 -0.66
C PHE A 547 -10.56 -0.12 0.61
N ASN A 548 -10.57 -1.44 0.49
CA ASN A 548 -10.76 -2.32 1.64
C ASN A 548 -9.63 -2.17 2.66
N ALA A 549 -8.38 -2.07 2.22
CA ALA A 549 -7.23 -1.83 3.09
C ALA A 549 -7.28 -0.42 3.73
N SER A 550 -7.45 0.63 2.93
CA SER A 550 -7.41 2.02 3.42
C SER A 550 -8.62 2.40 4.29
N LEU A 551 -9.82 1.91 3.96
CA LEU A 551 -11.05 2.29 4.65
C LEU A 551 -11.33 1.45 5.90
N SER A 552 -10.78 0.23 5.99
CA SER A 552 -10.86 -0.59 7.21
C SER A 552 -9.87 -0.14 8.28
N TYR A 553 -8.81 0.58 7.90
CA TYR A 553 -7.88 1.19 8.82
C TYR A 553 -8.47 2.48 9.42
N TYR A 554 -8.83 2.43 10.71
CA TYR A 554 -9.58 3.49 11.37
C TYR A 554 -8.80 4.72 11.91
N PRO A 555 -7.47 4.72 12.15
CA PRO A 555 -6.83 5.92 12.70
C PRO A 555 -6.73 7.09 11.72
N ALA A 556 -7.03 6.85 10.42
CA ALA A 556 -7.19 7.86 9.38
C ALA A 556 -8.35 8.86 9.61
N SER A 557 -9.23 8.63 10.59
CA SER A 557 -10.36 9.52 10.89
C SER A 557 -10.05 10.65 11.88
N GLU A 558 -8.79 10.84 12.27
CA GLU A 558 -8.39 11.96 13.12
C GLU A 558 -8.34 13.27 12.30
N GLN A 559 -8.31 14.42 12.97
CA GLN A 559 -8.18 15.72 12.32
C GLN A 559 -6.70 16.12 12.29
N PRO A 560 -6.13 16.52 11.13
CA PRO A 560 -6.76 16.68 9.81
C PRO A 560 -7.09 15.32 9.16
N PRO A 561 -8.04 15.25 8.20
CA PRO A 561 -8.38 14.00 7.54
C PRO A 561 -7.21 13.48 6.72
N LEU A 562 -6.60 12.38 7.17
CA LEU A 562 -5.49 11.71 6.50
C LEU A 562 -6.00 10.48 5.71
N ASP A 563 -5.18 9.98 4.79
CA ASP A 563 -5.36 8.70 4.10
C ASP A 563 -6.72 8.50 3.42
N ARG A 564 -7.25 9.52 2.77
CA ARG A 564 -8.43 9.36 1.90
C ARG A 564 -8.00 8.69 0.60
N PRO A 565 -8.47 7.46 0.31
CA PRO A 565 -8.09 6.76 -0.89
C PRO A 565 -8.80 7.34 -2.12
N SER A 566 -8.11 7.25 -3.26
CA SER A 566 -8.61 7.54 -4.60
C SER A 566 -8.07 6.48 -5.57
N ALA A 567 -8.88 6.11 -6.55
CA ALA A 567 -8.49 5.21 -7.62
C ALA A 567 -9.08 5.69 -8.94
N ILE A 568 -8.35 5.48 -10.03
CA ILE A 568 -8.78 5.74 -11.39
C ILE A 568 -8.60 4.45 -12.17
N THR A 569 -9.63 4.03 -12.87
CA THR A 569 -9.63 2.78 -13.64
C THR A 569 -10.25 2.98 -15.00
N VAL A 570 -9.83 2.19 -15.98
CA VAL A 570 -10.53 2.08 -17.27
C VAL A 570 -11.93 1.52 -17.01
N CYS A 571 -12.94 2.12 -17.64
CA CYS A 571 -14.32 1.64 -17.45
C CYS A 571 -14.44 0.16 -17.85
N GLY A 572 -15.06 -0.64 -16.97
CA GLY A 572 -15.18 -2.09 -17.14
C GLY A 572 -14.00 -2.91 -16.60
N HIS A 573 -12.94 -2.25 -16.10
CA HIS A 573 -11.73 -2.88 -15.55
C HIS A 573 -11.55 -2.63 -14.04
N GLU A 574 -12.62 -2.27 -13.34
CA GLU A 574 -12.63 -2.27 -11.87
C GLU A 574 -12.49 -3.68 -11.26
N PRO A 575 -13.11 -4.75 -11.79
CA PRO A 575 -13.00 -6.08 -11.20
C PRO A 575 -11.65 -6.74 -11.46
N ASP A 576 -10.80 -6.15 -12.31
CA ASP A 576 -9.53 -6.74 -12.71
C ASP A 576 -8.61 -6.99 -11.50
N THR A 577 -8.06 -8.20 -11.47
CA THR A 577 -7.07 -8.65 -10.50
C THR A 577 -5.67 -8.39 -11.02
N VAL A 578 -4.68 -8.50 -10.15
CA VAL A 578 -3.26 -8.42 -10.54
C VAL A 578 -2.84 -9.46 -11.58
N PHE A 579 -3.62 -10.53 -11.79
CA PHE A 579 -3.38 -11.56 -12.81
C PHE A 579 -3.98 -11.22 -14.18
N ASN A 580 -4.89 -10.24 -14.24
CA ASN A 580 -5.43 -9.71 -15.50
C ASN A 580 -4.37 -8.80 -16.14
N THR A 581 -3.53 -9.40 -16.99
CA THR A 581 -2.41 -8.74 -17.70
C THR A 581 -2.66 -8.59 -19.21
N SER A 582 -3.93 -8.68 -19.60
CA SER A 582 -4.31 -8.54 -21.01
C SER A 582 -4.10 -7.11 -21.50
N ALA A 583 -3.54 -6.97 -22.70
CA ALA A 583 -3.27 -5.66 -23.29
C ALA A 583 -4.56 -4.86 -23.51
N LEU A 584 -4.63 -3.66 -22.94
CA LEU A 584 -5.70 -2.70 -23.20
C LEU A 584 -5.29 -1.65 -24.23
N PRO A 585 -6.25 -1.13 -25.03
CA PRO A 585 -6.00 0.05 -25.84
C PRO A 585 -5.83 1.31 -24.95
N ALA A 586 -5.45 2.42 -25.57
CA ALA A 586 -5.52 3.73 -24.91
C ALA A 586 -6.94 3.97 -24.36
N ALA A 587 -7.03 4.45 -23.13
CA ALA A 587 -8.31 4.62 -22.46
C ALA A 587 -9.17 5.67 -23.17
N SER A 588 -10.43 5.32 -23.45
CA SER A 588 -11.46 6.27 -23.89
C SER A 588 -12.47 6.60 -22.80
N CYS A 589 -12.47 5.83 -21.71
CA CYS A 589 -13.35 5.95 -20.57
C CYS A 589 -12.56 5.69 -19.29
N LEU A 590 -12.65 6.61 -18.33
CA LEU A 590 -12.05 6.47 -17.01
C LEU A 590 -13.12 6.68 -15.94
N THR A 591 -13.10 5.87 -14.89
CA THR A 591 -13.89 6.09 -13.68
C THR A 591 -12.96 6.40 -12.53
N ASN A 592 -13.22 7.50 -11.84
CA ASN A 592 -12.60 7.82 -10.56
C ASN A 592 -13.51 7.36 -9.43
N TYR A 593 -12.97 6.58 -8.50
CA TYR A 593 -13.56 6.24 -7.22
C TYR A 593 -12.79 6.96 -6.12
N TRP A 594 -13.45 7.51 -5.12
CA TRP A 594 -12.78 8.16 -4.00
C TRP A 594 -13.62 8.20 -2.72
N GLN A 595 -12.95 8.42 -1.59
CA GLN A 595 -13.60 8.83 -0.35
C GLN A 595 -13.74 10.37 -0.31
N PRO A 596 -14.95 10.94 -0.23
CA PRO A 596 -15.15 12.38 -0.20
C PRO A 596 -14.74 13.01 1.14
N ASN A 597 -14.82 14.34 1.20
CA ASN A 597 -14.42 15.11 2.38
C ASN A 597 -15.33 15.02 3.61
#